data_AF-A0A3C1KMM1-F1
#
_entry.id   AF-A0A3C1KMM1-F1
#
_cell.length_a   1.000
_cell.length_b   1.000
_cell.length_c   1.000
_cell.angle_alpha   90.00
_cell.angle_beta   90.00
_cell.angle_gamma   90.00
#
_symmetry.space_group_name_H-M   'P 1'
#
loop_
_entity.id
_entity.type
_entity.pdbx_description
1 polymer ?
#
loop_
_entity_poly.entity_id
_entity_poly.type
_entity_poly.pdbx_seq_one_letter_code
_entity_poly.pdbx_strand_id
1 'polypeptide(L)'
;MATSQDHKRIGDGDTGPNTGGMGAYSPAPVVTDAVFQRVMDEVILPTVRGMAAEGNDYTGFLYAGLMISSSGEPKVIEYNCRFGDPETQPIMLRLQSDLAGLCNAALDGHLDRATATWDPRCAIGVVLAAGGYPGDYAKGLPITGLDYPFAETVKVFHAG
;
A
#
# COMPACT_ATOMS: atom_id res chain seq x y z
N MET A 1 3.90 7.01 -9.53
CA MET A 1 2.71 6.17 -9.31
C MET A 1 2.86 5.41 -8.00
N ALA A 2 1.78 5.35 -7.21
CA ALA A 2 1.73 4.78 -5.87
C ALA A 2 1.24 3.31 -5.86
N THR A 3 1.65 2.50 -6.84
CA THR A 3 1.28 1.07 -6.84
C THR A 3 2.17 0.30 -5.90
N SER A 4 1.65 -0.77 -5.33
CA SER A 4 2.40 -1.69 -4.49
C SER A 4 1.90 -3.11 -4.69
N GLN A 5 2.75 -4.07 -4.34
CA GLN A 5 2.37 -5.46 -4.18
C GLN A 5 2.88 -5.92 -2.82
N ASP A 6 2.01 -6.59 -2.07
CA ASP A 6 2.33 -7.19 -0.79
C ASP A 6 2.48 -8.72 -0.92
N HIS A 7 3.19 -9.31 0.04
CA HIS A 7 3.32 -10.76 0.17
C HIS A 7 2.59 -11.23 1.42
N LYS A 8 1.41 -11.81 1.26
CA LYS A 8 0.57 -12.23 2.40
C LYS A 8 1.01 -13.54 3.06
N ARG A 9 1.80 -14.38 2.38
CA ARG A 9 2.20 -15.69 2.90
C ARG A 9 3.37 -15.57 3.87
N ILE A 10 3.36 -16.39 4.93
CA ILE A 10 4.39 -16.35 5.98
C ILE A 10 5.75 -16.85 5.51
N GLY A 11 5.77 -17.81 4.59
CA GLY A 11 6.98 -18.51 4.16
C GLY A 11 7.43 -18.12 2.76
N ASP A 12 8.74 -18.27 2.54
CA ASP A 12 9.37 -18.09 1.23
C ASP A 12 8.68 -18.94 0.16
N GLY A 13 8.61 -18.40 -1.07
CA GLY A 13 7.92 -19.04 -2.19
C GLY A 13 6.40 -19.06 -2.04
N ASP A 14 5.84 -18.09 -1.31
CA ASP A 14 4.41 -17.95 -1.04
C ASP A 14 3.78 -19.21 -0.37
N THR A 15 4.49 -19.77 0.61
CA THR A 15 4.08 -20.98 1.35
C THR A 15 3.52 -20.68 2.74
N GLY A 16 2.81 -21.65 3.32
CA GLY A 16 2.25 -21.53 4.68
C GLY A 16 0.97 -20.68 4.78
N PRO A 17 0.50 -20.37 5.99
CA PRO A 17 -0.73 -19.58 6.21
C PRO A 17 -0.64 -18.15 5.66
N ASN A 18 -1.82 -17.54 5.42
CA ASN A 18 -1.93 -16.11 5.16
C ASN A 18 -1.66 -15.30 6.44
N THR A 19 -1.17 -14.10 6.26
CA THR A 19 -0.85 -13.10 7.27
C THR A 19 -1.45 -11.75 6.87
N GLY A 20 -1.26 -10.71 7.69
CA GLY A 20 -1.55 -9.33 7.26
C GLY A 20 -0.67 -8.85 6.09
N GLY A 21 0.55 -9.41 5.96
CA GLY A 21 1.56 -9.05 4.98
C GLY A 21 2.97 -9.17 5.59
N MET A 22 3.88 -9.87 4.90
CA MET A 22 5.27 -10.09 5.33
C MET A 22 6.27 -9.14 4.67
N GLY A 23 5.79 -8.32 3.75
CA GLY A 23 6.58 -7.34 3.04
C GLY A 23 5.79 -6.78 1.87
N ALA A 24 6.22 -5.63 1.39
CA ALA A 24 5.64 -4.98 0.23
C ALA A 24 6.70 -4.18 -0.50
N TYR A 25 6.47 -3.92 -1.78
CA TYR A 25 7.35 -3.05 -2.56
C TYR A 25 6.55 -2.12 -3.46
N SER A 26 7.19 -1.03 -3.89
CA SER A 26 6.59 0.00 -4.74
C SER A 26 7.64 0.59 -5.70
N PRO A 27 7.33 0.84 -6.99
CA PRO A 27 6.06 0.53 -7.67
C PRO A 27 5.93 -0.97 -8.01
N ALA A 28 4.72 -1.43 -8.31
CA ALA A 28 4.46 -2.81 -8.76
C ALA A 28 4.58 -2.96 -10.30
N PRO A 29 5.55 -3.73 -10.84
CA PRO A 29 5.76 -3.90 -12.27
C PRO A 29 4.59 -4.51 -13.04
N VAL A 30 3.74 -5.28 -12.36
CA VAL A 30 2.52 -5.85 -12.96
C VAL A 30 1.52 -4.77 -13.38
N VAL A 31 1.59 -3.58 -12.76
CA VAL A 31 0.74 -2.44 -13.09
C VAL A 31 1.47 -1.56 -14.09
N THR A 32 1.41 -1.97 -15.37
CA THR A 32 1.84 -1.13 -16.50
C THR A 32 0.90 0.06 -16.68
N ASP A 33 1.28 1.06 -17.48
CA ASP A 33 0.41 2.21 -17.77
C ASP A 33 -0.96 1.80 -18.35
N ALA A 34 -0.98 0.75 -19.17
CA ALA A 34 -2.22 0.19 -19.71
C ALA A 34 -3.09 -0.45 -18.61
N VAL A 35 -2.48 -1.22 -17.70
CA VAL A 35 -3.21 -1.81 -16.56
C VAL A 35 -3.69 -0.72 -15.61
N PHE A 36 -2.86 0.29 -15.33
CA PHE A 36 -3.22 1.44 -14.51
C PHE A 36 -4.45 2.16 -15.07
N GLN A 37 -4.45 2.46 -16.37
CA GLN A 37 -5.58 3.14 -17.00
C GLN A 37 -6.87 2.31 -16.88
N ARG A 38 -6.79 1.00 -17.12
CA ARG A 38 -7.92 0.08 -16.92
C ARG A 38 -8.41 0.06 -15.47
N VAL A 39 -7.51 0.04 -14.49
CA VAL A 39 -7.88 0.12 -13.07
C VAL A 39 -8.60 1.43 -12.77
N MET A 40 -8.14 2.56 -13.31
CA MET A 40 -8.81 3.84 -13.12
C MET A 40 -10.21 3.85 -13.73
N ASP A 41 -10.35 3.37 -14.97
CA ASP A 41 -11.58 3.47 -15.74
C ASP A 41 -12.63 2.40 -15.37
N GLU A 42 -12.18 1.19 -15.02
CA GLU A 42 -13.05 0.04 -14.74
C GLU A 42 -13.32 -0.15 -13.25
N VAL A 43 -12.47 0.40 -12.36
CA VAL A 43 -12.56 0.19 -10.90
C VAL A 43 -12.68 1.50 -10.14
N ILE A 44 -11.63 2.32 -10.10
CA ILE A 44 -11.55 3.46 -9.15
C ILE A 44 -12.61 4.53 -9.45
N LEU A 45 -12.68 5.01 -10.69
CA LEU A 45 -13.64 6.06 -11.07
C LEU A 45 -15.09 5.57 -11.00
N PRO A 46 -15.45 4.35 -11.49
CA PRO A 46 -16.79 3.81 -11.28
C PRO A 46 -17.18 3.69 -9.82
N THR A 47 -16.27 3.25 -8.93
CA THR A 47 -16.56 3.14 -7.50
C THR A 47 -16.84 4.51 -6.88
N VAL A 48 -15.99 5.49 -7.10
CA VAL A 48 -16.18 6.84 -6.53
C VAL A 48 -17.47 7.49 -7.06
N ARG A 49 -17.73 7.37 -8.37
CA ARG A 49 -18.95 7.92 -9.00
C ARG A 49 -20.22 7.20 -8.55
N GLY A 50 -20.16 5.87 -8.39
CA GLY A 50 -21.29 5.07 -7.93
C GLY A 50 -21.69 5.43 -6.49
N MET A 51 -20.70 5.51 -5.59
CA MET A 51 -20.91 5.95 -4.21
C MET A 51 -21.58 7.34 -4.15
N ALA A 52 -21.10 8.29 -4.95
CA ALA A 52 -21.72 9.63 -5.06
C ALA A 52 -23.15 9.59 -5.62
N ALA A 53 -23.41 8.78 -6.66
CA ALA A 53 -24.73 8.63 -7.25
C ALA A 53 -25.77 8.03 -6.28
N GLU A 54 -25.31 7.23 -5.31
CA GLU A 54 -26.13 6.68 -4.22
C GLU A 54 -26.28 7.62 -3.02
N GLY A 55 -25.68 8.82 -3.07
CA GLY A 55 -25.72 9.81 -2.00
C GLY A 55 -24.76 9.51 -0.84
N ASN A 56 -23.77 8.63 -1.05
CA ASN A 56 -22.77 8.20 -0.07
C ASN A 56 -21.37 8.65 -0.51
N ASP A 57 -21.14 9.96 -0.62
CA ASP A 57 -19.85 10.51 -1.08
C ASP A 57 -18.67 9.93 -0.29
N TYR A 58 -17.65 9.44 -1.02
CA TYR A 58 -16.45 8.86 -0.44
C TYR A 58 -15.29 9.87 -0.44
N THR A 59 -14.75 10.18 0.75
CA THR A 59 -13.57 11.03 0.91
C THR A 59 -12.55 10.34 1.81
N GLY A 60 -11.30 10.24 1.35
CA GLY A 60 -10.21 9.62 2.09
C GLY A 60 -9.43 8.62 1.23
N PHE A 61 -8.72 7.70 1.89
CA PHE A 61 -7.97 6.65 1.21
C PHE A 61 -8.92 5.55 0.75
N LEU A 62 -8.93 5.28 -0.56
CA LEU A 62 -9.58 4.11 -1.15
C LEU A 62 -8.51 3.12 -1.60
N TYR A 63 -8.37 2.02 -0.87
CA TYR A 63 -7.50 0.91 -1.24
C TYR A 63 -8.33 -0.14 -1.98
N ALA A 64 -7.92 -0.48 -3.21
CA ALA A 64 -8.49 -1.56 -4.00
C ALA A 64 -7.49 -2.72 -4.06
N GLY A 65 -7.83 -3.84 -3.42
CA GLY A 65 -7.07 -5.09 -3.57
C GLY A 65 -7.43 -5.72 -4.91
N LEU A 66 -6.47 -5.84 -5.82
CA LEU A 66 -6.71 -6.28 -7.19
C LEU A 66 -5.97 -7.58 -7.52
N MET A 67 -6.65 -8.43 -8.28
CA MET A 67 -6.02 -9.49 -9.05
C MET A 67 -5.88 -9.01 -10.50
N ILE A 68 -4.65 -9.01 -11.03
CA ILE A 68 -4.39 -8.70 -12.43
C ILE A 68 -4.19 -10.01 -13.19
N SER A 69 -5.04 -10.27 -14.18
CA SER A 69 -4.90 -11.46 -15.02
C SER A 69 -3.66 -11.39 -15.91
N SER A 70 -3.28 -12.51 -16.53
CA SER A 70 -2.20 -12.53 -17.53
C SER A 70 -2.48 -11.65 -18.77
N SER A 71 -3.75 -11.31 -19.03
CA SER A 71 -4.16 -10.38 -20.08
C SER A 71 -4.26 -8.92 -19.60
N GLY A 72 -3.89 -8.64 -18.35
CA GLY A 72 -3.95 -7.30 -17.75
C GLY A 72 -5.35 -6.85 -17.34
N GLU A 73 -6.31 -7.77 -17.22
CA GLU A 73 -7.66 -7.46 -16.72
C GLU A 73 -7.64 -7.34 -15.20
N PRO A 74 -8.06 -6.20 -14.62
CA PRO A 74 -8.14 -6.04 -13.18
C PRO A 74 -9.47 -6.61 -12.64
N LYS A 75 -9.39 -7.39 -11.55
CA LYS A 75 -10.56 -7.83 -10.78
C LYS A 75 -10.40 -7.42 -9.33
N VAL A 76 -11.44 -6.80 -8.78
CA VAL A 76 -11.49 -6.42 -7.37
C VAL A 76 -11.66 -7.66 -6.51
N ILE A 77 -10.75 -7.83 -5.56
CA ILE A 77 -10.86 -8.82 -4.47
C ILE A 77 -11.59 -8.17 -3.30
N GLU A 78 -11.13 -6.98 -2.89
CA GLU A 78 -11.67 -6.25 -1.74
C GLU A 78 -11.41 -4.75 -1.84
N TYR A 79 -12.16 -3.98 -1.05
CA TYR A 79 -11.87 -2.58 -0.76
C TYR A 79 -11.53 -2.40 0.72
N ASN A 80 -10.56 -1.53 0.99
CA ASN A 80 -10.28 -1.04 2.34
C ASN A 80 -10.35 0.49 2.37
N CYS A 81 -10.85 1.04 3.48
CA CYS A 81 -11.07 2.47 3.62
C CYS A 81 -9.90 3.21 4.30
N ARG A 82 -8.71 2.64 4.22
CA ARG A 82 -7.49 3.14 4.83
C ARG A 82 -6.27 2.69 4.04
N PHE A 83 -5.13 3.23 4.41
CA PHE A 83 -3.82 2.72 4.05
C PHE A 83 -3.66 1.22 4.40
N GLY A 84 -3.05 0.47 3.47
CA GLY A 84 -2.61 -0.90 3.69
C GLY A 84 -1.37 -0.96 4.58
N ASP A 85 -1.14 -2.10 5.22
CA ASP A 85 0.05 -2.38 6.02
C ASP A 85 0.49 -3.81 5.67
N PRO A 86 1.68 -4.02 5.04
CA PRO A 86 2.83 -3.11 5.01
C PRO A 86 3.03 -2.26 3.73
N GLU A 87 2.00 -2.04 2.90
CA GLU A 87 2.16 -1.29 1.64
C GLU A 87 2.48 0.20 1.82
N THR A 88 2.01 0.80 2.90
CA THR A 88 2.19 2.24 3.15
C THR A 88 3.65 2.60 3.35
N GLN A 89 4.42 1.74 3.99
CA GLN A 89 5.83 1.96 4.31
C GLN A 89 6.67 2.25 3.05
N PRO A 90 6.70 1.39 2.00
CA PRO A 90 7.41 1.69 0.76
C PRO A 90 6.75 2.79 -0.08
N ILE A 91 5.41 2.96 -0.04
CA ILE A 91 4.74 4.05 -0.78
C ILE A 91 5.17 5.41 -0.19
N MET A 92 5.10 5.57 1.13
CA MET A 92 5.44 6.82 1.81
C MET A 92 6.94 7.13 1.72
N LEU A 93 7.80 6.11 1.68
CA LEU A 93 9.24 6.33 1.46
C LEU A 93 9.55 6.92 0.07
N ARG A 94 8.62 6.76 -0.89
CA ARG A 94 8.72 7.33 -2.24
C ARG A 94 7.95 8.63 -2.41
N LEU A 95 7.07 9.01 -1.50
CA LEU A 95 6.28 10.24 -1.63
C LEU A 95 7.20 11.46 -1.41
N GLN A 96 7.33 12.31 -2.42
CA GLN A 96 8.10 13.56 -2.32
C GLN A 96 7.22 14.76 -1.95
N SER A 97 5.92 14.69 -2.25
CA SER A 97 4.96 15.73 -1.89
C SER A 97 4.64 15.74 -0.39
N ASP A 98 4.17 16.88 0.12
CA ASP A 98 3.66 16.99 1.49
C ASP A 98 2.33 16.23 1.64
N LEU A 99 2.38 15.12 2.39
CA LEU A 99 1.20 14.31 2.69
C LEU A 99 0.10 15.12 3.40
N ALA A 100 0.47 15.99 4.34
CA ALA A 100 -0.51 16.78 5.09
C ALA A 100 -1.24 17.76 4.16
N GLY A 101 -0.50 18.42 3.26
CA GLY A 101 -1.06 19.25 2.20
C GLY A 101 -2.01 18.49 1.27
N LEU A 102 -1.66 17.26 0.87
CA LEU A 102 -2.54 16.42 0.05
C LEU A 102 -3.83 16.04 0.79
N CYS A 103 -3.72 15.68 2.07
CA CYS A 103 -4.88 15.37 2.90
C CYS A 103 -5.80 16.60 3.08
N ASN A 104 -5.24 17.78 3.34
CA ASN A 104 -6.01 19.02 3.44
C ASN A 104 -6.71 19.34 2.11
N ALA A 105 -6.02 19.21 0.97
CA ALA A 105 -6.63 19.41 -0.33
C ALA A 105 -7.81 18.43 -0.59
N ALA A 106 -7.72 17.19 -0.12
CA ALA A 106 -8.82 16.23 -0.20
C ALA A 106 -10.01 16.64 0.68
N LEU A 107 -9.75 17.06 1.93
CA LEU A 107 -10.78 17.52 2.87
C LEU A 107 -11.49 18.79 2.36
N ASP A 108 -10.76 19.66 1.66
CA ASP A 108 -11.30 20.90 1.08
C ASP A 108 -11.96 20.69 -0.30
N GLY A 109 -11.99 19.46 -0.83
CA GLY A 109 -12.57 19.16 -2.14
C GLY A 109 -11.78 19.72 -3.34
N HIS A 110 -10.48 19.97 -3.15
CA HIS A 110 -9.57 20.55 -4.15
C HIS A 110 -8.46 19.58 -4.60
N LEU A 111 -8.66 18.27 -4.42
CA LEU A 111 -7.66 17.26 -4.77
C LEU A 111 -7.33 17.26 -6.28
N ASP A 112 -8.27 17.72 -7.12
CA ASP A 112 -8.08 17.92 -8.57
C ASP A 112 -6.99 18.94 -8.91
N ARG A 113 -6.64 19.82 -7.97
CA ARG A 113 -5.60 20.84 -8.12
C ARG A 113 -4.26 20.45 -7.48
N ALA A 114 -4.22 19.30 -6.81
CA ALA A 114 -3.02 18.79 -6.16
C ALA A 114 -2.28 17.79 -7.06
N THR A 115 -0.97 17.68 -6.89
CA THR A 115 -0.15 16.67 -7.59
C THR A 115 0.74 15.96 -6.59
N ALA A 116 0.67 14.63 -6.59
CA ALA A 116 1.58 13.78 -5.83
C ALA A 116 2.79 13.41 -6.70
N THR A 117 3.97 13.85 -6.28
CA THR A 117 5.25 13.53 -6.91
C THR A 117 5.91 12.37 -6.17
N TRP A 118 6.50 11.44 -6.94
CA TRP A 118 7.06 10.20 -6.43
C TRP A 118 8.51 10.06 -6.83
N ASP A 119 9.35 9.58 -5.92
CA ASP A 119 10.70 9.15 -6.24
C ASP A 119 10.66 8.01 -7.27
N PRO A 120 11.42 8.10 -8.37
CA PRO A 120 11.44 7.05 -9.40
C PRO A 120 12.08 5.75 -8.93
N ARG A 121 12.90 5.79 -7.86
CA ARG A 121 13.51 4.59 -7.28
C ARG A 121 12.45 3.70 -6.64
N CYS A 122 12.72 2.39 -6.66
CA CYS A 122 11.91 1.42 -5.95
C CYS A 122 12.18 1.48 -4.44
N ALA A 123 11.15 1.21 -3.65
CA ALA A 123 11.25 0.97 -2.21
C ALA A 123 10.70 -0.42 -1.88
N ILE A 124 11.36 -1.11 -0.97
CA ILE A 124 11.01 -2.47 -0.52
C ILE A 124 10.98 -2.46 1.00
N GLY A 125 9.91 -2.97 1.59
CA GLY A 125 9.75 -3.19 3.02
C GLY A 125 9.67 -4.69 3.33
N VAL A 126 10.40 -5.12 4.35
CA VAL A 126 10.37 -6.48 4.88
C VAL A 126 9.88 -6.42 6.32
N VAL A 127 8.88 -7.25 6.65
CA VAL A 127 8.35 -7.33 8.01
C VAL A 127 9.19 -8.30 8.82
N LEU A 128 9.65 -7.83 9.99
CA LEU A 128 10.22 -8.69 11.02
C LEU A 128 9.09 -9.09 11.97
N ALA A 129 8.66 -10.34 11.91
CA ALA A 129 7.60 -10.88 12.76
C ALA A 129 8.17 -11.68 13.94
N ALA A 130 7.44 -11.73 15.06
CA ALA A 130 7.77 -12.60 16.17
C ALA A 130 7.61 -14.08 15.76
N GLY A 131 8.52 -14.94 16.22
CA GLY A 131 8.43 -16.39 15.98
C GLY A 131 7.11 -16.96 16.49
N GLY A 132 6.37 -17.62 15.60
CA GLY A 132 5.03 -18.17 15.87
C GLY A 132 3.90 -17.45 15.13
N TYR A 133 4.10 -16.20 14.68
CA TYR A 133 3.16 -15.49 13.82
C TYR A 133 2.90 -16.28 12.51
N PRO A 134 1.64 -16.40 12.01
CA PRO A 134 0.42 -15.71 12.46
C PRO A 134 -0.37 -16.40 13.59
N GLY A 135 0.16 -17.47 14.18
CA GLY A 135 -0.41 -18.13 15.35
C GLY A 135 0.00 -17.47 16.67
N ASP A 136 0.13 -18.27 17.73
CA ASP A 136 0.60 -17.79 19.02
C ASP A 136 2.10 -17.46 18.97
N TYR A 137 2.47 -16.30 19.51
CA TYR A 137 3.85 -15.82 19.56
C TYR A 137 4.17 -15.18 20.92
N ALA A 138 5.44 -15.23 21.29
CA ALA A 138 5.94 -14.62 22.54
C ALA A 138 5.89 -13.08 22.47
N LYS A 139 5.58 -12.44 23.60
CA LYS A 139 5.53 -10.98 23.75
C LYS A 139 6.56 -10.49 24.76
N GLY A 140 6.90 -9.21 24.69
CA GLY A 140 7.81 -8.56 25.65
C GLY A 140 9.30 -8.89 25.45
N LEU A 141 9.66 -9.48 24.31
CA LEU A 141 11.06 -9.72 23.98
C LEU A 141 11.75 -8.38 23.63
N PRO A 142 12.91 -8.08 24.22
CA PRO A 142 13.66 -6.86 23.88
C PRO A 142 14.09 -6.85 22.41
N ILE A 143 13.89 -5.71 21.74
CA ILE A 143 14.43 -5.43 20.41
C ILE A 143 15.77 -4.70 20.59
N THR A 144 16.83 -5.20 19.98
CA THR A 144 18.18 -4.61 20.03
C THR A 144 18.69 -4.33 18.62
N GLY A 145 19.72 -3.47 18.47
CA GLY A 145 20.31 -3.13 17.17
C GLY A 145 19.59 -2.02 16.39
N LEU A 146 18.63 -1.32 17.00
CA LEU A 146 17.97 -0.15 16.39
C LEU A 146 18.87 1.09 16.34
N ASP A 147 19.92 1.10 17.15
CA ASP A 147 21.01 2.09 17.16
C ASP A 147 22.08 1.83 16.08
N TYR A 148 21.91 0.78 15.28
CA TYR A 148 22.79 0.49 14.16
C TYR A 148 22.83 1.68 13.18
N PRO A 149 24.00 2.04 12.63
CA PRO A 149 24.14 3.14 11.67
C PRO A 149 23.60 2.71 10.30
N PHE A 150 22.27 2.64 10.18
CA PHE A 150 21.60 2.35 8.92
C PHE A 150 21.96 3.40 7.85
N ALA A 151 22.09 2.95 6.60
CA ALA A 151 22.23 3.87 5.48
C ALA A 151 21.02 4.81 5.39
N GLU A 152 21.19 6.00 4.84
CA GLU A 152 20.09 7.00 4.72
C GLU A 152 18.89 6.47 3.91
N THR A 153 19.11 5.46 3.06
CA THR A 153 18.07 4.79 2.26
C THR A 153 17.29 3.74 3.04
N VAL A 154 17.63 3.48 4.30
CA VAL A 154 16.98 2.50 5.16
C VAL A 154 16.21 3.22 6.26
N LYS A 155 14.93 2.88 6.37
CA LYS A 155 14.06 3.37 7.44
C LYS A 155 13.48 2.18 8.19
N VAL A 156 13.60 2.22 9.52
CA VAL A 156 12.93 1.27 10.40
C VAL A 156 11.61 1.88 10.87
N PHE A 157 10.52 1.20 10.58
CA PHE A 157 9.19 1.51 11.09
C PHE A 157 8.82 0.47 12.13
N HIS A 158 8.48 0.92 13.35
CA HIS A 158 7.92 0.01 14.35
C HIS A 158 6.45 -0.21 14.00
N ALA A 159 6.10 -1.47 13.69
CA ALA A 159 4.70 -1.89 13.65
C ALA A 159 4.15 -1.81 15.08
N GLY A 160 3.00 -1.14 15.24
CA GLY A 160 2.42 -0.79 16.54
C GLY A 160 2.16 -1.96 17.47
#